data_AF-R9KZ87-F1
#
_entry.id   AF-R9KZ87-F1
#
_cell.length_a   1.000
_cell.length_b   1.000
_cell.length_c   1.000
_cell.angle_alpha   90.00
_cell.angle_beta   90.00
_cell.angle_gamma   90.00
#
_symmetry.space_group_name_H-M   'P 1'
#
loop_
_entity.id
_entity.type
_entity.pdbx_description
1 polymer ?
#
loop_
_entity_poly.entity_id
_entity_poly.type
_entity_poly.pdbx_seq_one_letter_code
_entity_poly.pdbx_strand_id
1 'polypeptide(L)'
;MNIVNPQPSGAKAGTGGFTVDISQIIRNFTGAETDDNKKSVLQKLLEPKEIDDSEQEAKKALQIAKKIARGDSVTPEEKQFLMRVNPQLAQMAELARKEGQRIKSALQQASSKEEQQTIVQQAYQQVSEVTKSNPQFGMLLGEAVKAAIQEAQKDPKCQDKPETEEDAKRTGIQNPIGQPEGGQASSPAASLPPEESAQMEQQDEILEQFYPEERVSMLDCKG
;
A
#
# COMPACT_ATOMS: atom_id res chain seq x y z
N MET A 1 -32.60 2.34 -21.48
CA MET A 1 -33.41 1.25 -22.05
C MET A 1 -32.72 -0.04 -21.67
N ASN A 2 -33.31 -0.81 -20.75
CA ASN A 2 -32.73 -2.09 -20.31
C ASN A 2 -32.97 -3.12 -21.41
N ILE A 3 -31.90 -3.56 -22.06
CA ILE A 3 -31.94 -4.67 -22.99
C ILE A 3 -32.00 -5.94 -22.13
N VAL A 4 -33.20 -6.47 -21.94
CA VAL A 4 -33.40 -7.81 -21.41
C VAL A 4 -32.77 -8.76 -22.43
N ASN A 5 -31.67 -9.38 -22.04
CA ASN A 5 -31.03 -10.45 -22.80
C ASN A 5 -31.74 -11.77 -22.42
N PRO A 6 -32.56 -12.38 -23.28
CA PRO A 6 -33.17 -13.66 -22.98
C PRO A 6 -32.08 -14.74 -23.03
N GLN A 7 -31.70 -15.26 -21.86
CA GLN A 7 -30.92 -16.49 -21.73
C GLN A 7 -31.50 -17.58 -22.64
N PRO A 8 -30.77 -18.09 -23.65
CA PRO A 8 -31.31 -19.03 -24.61
C PRO A 8 -31.17 -20.46 -24.07
N SER A 9 -31.94 -20.81 -23.04
CA SER A 9 -32.21 -22.22 -22.78
C SER A 9 -33.28 -22.70 -23.77
N GLY A 10 -32.86 -23.06 -24.99
CA GLY A 10 -33.64 -23.80 -25.99
C GLY A 10 -35.15 -23.46 -26.05
N ALA A 11 -35.48 -22.20 -26.35
CA ALA A 11 -36.88 -21.75 -26.39
C ALA A 11 -37.58 -22.28 -27.66
N LYS A 12 -38.26 -23.42 -27.53
CA LYS A 12 -39.22 -23.91 -28.55
C LYS A 12 -40.55 -23.19 -28.34
N ALA A 13 -40.92 -22.28 -29.23
CA ALA A 13 -42.26 -21.70 -29.24
C ALA A 13 -43.19 -22.58 -30.08
N GLY A 14 -44.37 -22.89 -29.55
CA GLY A 14 -45.35 -23.71 -30.26
C GLY A 14 -46.78 -23.38 -29.87
N THR A 15 -47.64 -23.28 -30.88
CA THR A 15 -49.10 -23.24 -30.73
C THR A 15 -49.67 -24.31 -31.66
N GLY A 16 -50.47 -25.25 -31.14
CA GLY A 16 -51.17 -26.23 -31.97
C GLY A 16 -50.29 -27.30 -32.65
N GLY A 17 -49.40 -27.96 -31.92
CA GLY A 17 -48.68 -29.16 -32.40
C GLY A 17 -47.44 -28.92 -33.27
N PHE A 18 -47.18 -27.68 -33.68
CA PHE A 18 -45.94 -27.30 -34.36
C PHE A 18 -44.99 -26.60 -33.38
N THR A 19 -43.76 -27.12 -33.26
CA THR A 19 -42.68 -26.48 -32.51
C THR A 19 -41.71 -25.85 -33.49
N VAL A 20 -41.41 -24.56 -33.33
CA VAL A 20 -40.41 -23.88 -34.13
C VAL A 20 -39.19 -23.54 -33.28
N ASP A 21 -38.00 -23.81 -33.82
CA ASP A 21 -36.74 -23.46 -33.20
C ASP A 21 -36.42 -21.98 -33.51
N ILE A 22 -36.53 -21.15 -32.48
CA ILE A 22 -36.28 -19.70 -32.60
C ILE A 22 -34.83 -19.42 -32.99
N SER A 23 -33.87 -20.23 -32.50
CA SER A 23 -32.45 -20.07 -32.85
C SER A 23 -32.20 -20.34 -34.33
N GLN A 24 -32.91 -21.29 -34.93
CA GLN A 24 -32.83 -21.57 -36.37
C GLN A 24 -33.43 -20.43 -37.21
N ILE A 25 -34.54 -19.83 -36.76
CA ILE A 25 -35.13 -18.66 -37.42
C ILE A 25 -34.15 -17.48 -37.38
N ILE A 26 -33.59 -17.18 -36.20
CA ILE A 26 -32.64 -16.07 -36.03
C ILE A 26 -31.44 -16.29 -36.95
N ARG A 27 -30.84 -17.49 -36.95
CA ARG A 27 -29.71 -17.80 -37.82
C ARG A 27 -30.02 -17.59 -39.30
N ASN A 28 -31.19 -18.02 -39.78
CA ASN A 28 -31.58 -17.86 -41.17
C ASN A 28 -31.83 -16.39 -41.55
N PHE A 29 -32.29 -15.57 -40.61
CA PHE A 29 -32.63 -14.17 -40.86
C PHE A 29 -31.44 -13.22 -40.68
N THR A 30 -30.62 -13.40 -39.64
CA THR A 30 -29.51 -12.50 -39.29
C THR A 30 -28.14 -13.07 -39.66
N GLY A 31 -28.04 -14.37 -39.98
CA GLY A 31 -26.76 -15.05 -40.20
C GLY A 31 -25.98 -15.33 -38.91
N ALA A 32 -26.44 -14.85 -37.76
CA ALA A 32 -25.75 -15.01 -36.48
C ALA A 32 -26.21 -16.29 -35.76
N GLU A 33 -25.26 -17.13 -35.37
CA GLU A 33 -25.56 -18.29 -34.53
C GLU A 33 -25.76 -17.84 -33.07
N THR A 34 -26.89 -18.23 -32.47
CA THR A 34 -27.23 -17.86 -31.10
C THR A 34 -26.85 -18.94 -30.09
N ASP A 35 -26.66 -20.18 -30.55
CA ASP A 35 -26.25 -21.30 -29.71
C ASP A 35 -24.73 -21.30 -29.49
N ASP A 36 -24.30 -21.12 -28.23
CA ASP A 36 -22.89 -21.08 -27.85
C ASP A 36 -22.10 -22.32 -28.29
N ASN A 37 -22.74 -23.47 -28.45
CA ASN A 37 -22.08 -24.70 -28.91
C ASN A 37 -21.83 -24.71 -30.42
N LYS A 38 -22.62 -23.95 -31.19
CA LYS A 38 -22.56 -23.89 -32.65
C LYS A 38 -21.88 -22.62 -33.18
N LYS A 39 -21.67 -21.62 -32.31
CA LYS A 39 -20.91 -20.41 -32.66
C LYS A 39 -19.51 -20.76 -33.14
N SER A 40 -19.15 -20.21 -34.30
CA SER A 40 -17.77 -20.30 -34.83
C SER A 40 -16.80 -19.68 -33.83
N VAL A 41 -15.55 -20.17 -33.82
CA VAL A 41 -14.46 -19.60 -33.01
C VAL A 41 -14.33 -18.09 -33.26
N LEU A 42 -14.46 -17.66 -34.53
CA LEU A 42 -14.43 -16.23 -34.89
C LEU A 42 -15.61 -15.46 -34.29
N GLN A 43 -16.79 -16.07 -34.22
CA GLN A 43 -17.97 -15.43 -33.63
C GLN A 43 -17.81 -15.27 -32.11
N LYS A 44 -17.28 -16.30 -31.42
CA LYS A 44 -16.94 -16.23 -30.00
C LYS A 44 -15.86 -15.18 -29.68
N LEU A 45 -14.95 -14.93 -30.61
CA LEU A 45 -13.89 -13.92 -30.47
C LEU A 45 -14.41 -12.49 -30.76
N LEU A 46 -15.35 -12.35 -31.70
CA LEU A 46 -15.98 -11.08 -32.04
C LEU A 46 -17.07 -10.68 -31.05
N GLU A 47 -17.61 -11.62 -30.27
CA GLU A 47 -18.57 -11.33 -29.22
C GLU A 47 -17.90 -10.49 -28.11
N PRO A 48 -18.43 -9.30 -27.80
CA PRO A 48 -17.90 -8.51 -26.71
C PRO A 48 -18.08 -9.31 -25.43
N LYS A 49 -16.96 -9.68 -24.79
CA LYS A 49 -17.01 -10.30 -23.46
C LYS A 49 -17.67 -9.30 -22.52
N GLU A 50 -18.87 -9.63 -22.05
CA GLU A 50 -19.48 -8.96 -20.92
C GLU A 50 -18.59 -9.22 -19.71
N ILE A 51 -17.74 -8.25 -19.37
CA ILE A 51 -16.94 -8.31 -18.15
C ILE A 51 -17.93 -8.02 -17.02
N ASP A 52 -18.21 -9.03 -16.21
CA ASP A 52 -19.07 -8.94 -15.02
C ASP A 52 -18.65 -7.71 -14.18
N ASP A 53 -19.63 -6.95 -13.69
CA ASP A 53 -19.38 -5.70 -12.94
C ASP A 53 -18.47 -5.96 -11.73
N SER A 54 -18.58 -7.15 -11.14
CA SER A 54 -17.69 -7.65 -10.07
C SER A 54 -16.22 -7.75 -10.50
N GLU A 55 -15.93 -8.24 -11.71
CA GLU A 55 -14.57 -8.27 -12.23
C GLU A 55 -14.03 -6.86 -12.48
N GLN A 56 -14.88 -5.93 -12.91
CA GLN A 56 -14.48 -4.55 -13.11
C GLN A 56 -14.12 -3.87 -11.78
N GLU A 57 -14.92 -4.11 -10.73
CA GLU A 57 -14.64 -3.61 -9.39
C GLU A 57 -13.36 -4.19 -8.81
N ALA A 58 -13.11 -5.50 -8.98
CA ALA A 58 -11.87 -6.13 -8.57
C ALA A 58 -10.65 -5.54 -9.31
N LYS A 59 -10.76 -5.30 -10.63
CA LYS A 59 -9.70 -4.67 -11.43
C LYS A 59 -9.44 -3.23 -10.98
N LYS A 60 -10.49 -2.45 -10.69
CA LYS A 60 -10.38 -1.09 -10.13
C LYS A 60 -9.71 -1.10 -8.76
N ALA A 61 -10.11 -2.01 -7.87
CA ALA A 61 -9.50 -2.17 -6.55
C ALA A 61 -8.00 -2.50 -6.66
N LEU A 62 -7.62 -3.40 -7.57
CA LEU A 62 -6.21 -3.72 -7.84
C LEU A 62 -5.44 -2.50 -8.36
N GLN A 63 -6.00 -1.72 -9.29
CA GLN A 63 -5.35 -0.50 -9.79
C GLN A 63 -5.14 0.53 -8.69
N ILE A 64 -6.13 0.71 -7.82
CA ILE A 64 -6.02 1.61 -6.67
C ILE A 64 -4.93 1.11 -5.70
N ALA A 65 -4.93 -0.19 -5.38
CA ALA A 65 -3.91 -0.78 -4.51
C ALA A 65 -2.48 -0.59 -5.07
N LYS A 66 -2.31 -0.75 -6.39
CA LYS A 66 -1.05 -0.49 -7.08
C LYS A 66 -0.60 0.96 -6.97
N LYS A 67 -1.52 1.92 -7.19
CA LYS A 67 -1.23 3.36 -6.99
C LYS A 67 -0.77 3.64 -5.56
N ILE A 68 -1.48 3.11 -4.55
CA ILE A 68 -1.11 3.28 -3.14
C ILE A 68 0.27 2.69 -2.87
N ALA A 69 0.53 1.46 -3.33
CA ALA A 69 1.81 0.79 -3.14
C ALA A 69 2.97 1.57 -3.77
N ARG A 70 2.74 2.16 -4.95
CA ARG A 70 3.72 3.02 -5.62
C ARG A 70 4.08 4.27 -4.83
N GLY A 71 3.16 4.75 -3.98
CA GLY A 71 3.25 6.07 -3.34
C GLY A 71 2.60 7.20 -4.14
N ASP A 72 1.81 6.88 -5.17
CA ASP A 72 1.04 7.88 -5.91
C ASP A 72 -0.06 8.47 -5.01
N SER A 73 -0.44 9.73 -5.26
CA SER A 73 -1.55 10.37 -4.54
C SER A 73 -2.88 9.72 -4.95
N VAL A 74 -3.56 9.12 -3.98
CA VAL A 74 -4.86 8.45 -4.19
C VAL A 74 -5.96 9.26 -3.53
N THR A 75 -7.09 9.38 -4.21
CA THR A 75 -8.23 10.13 -3.67
C THR A 75 -8.81 9.42 -2.42
N PRO A 76 -9.38 10.18 -1.46
CA PRO A 76 -10.02 9.57 -0.29
C PRO A 76 -11.15 8.60 -0.67
N GLU A 77 -11.85 8.89 -1.77
CA GLU A 77 -12.90 8.04 -2.32
C GLU A 77 -12.38 6.69 -2.83
N GLU A 78 -11.28 6.70 -3.59
CA GLU A 78 -10.61 5.47 -4.06
C GLU A 78 -10.12 4.62 -2.87
N LYS A 79 -9.57 5.26 -1.82
CA LYS A 79 -9.15 4.56 -0.61
C LYS A 79 -10.32 3.92 0.13
N GLN A 80 -11.43 4.65 0.29
CA GLN A 80 -12.65 4.11 0.89
C GLN A 80 -13.25 2.98 0.05
N PHE A 81 -13.23 3.11 -1.29
CA PHE A 81 -13.67 2.06 -2.20
C PHE A 81 -12.84 0.78 -2.00
N LEU A 82 -11.51 0.89 -1.97
CA LEU A 82 -10.63 -0.24 -1.75
C LEU A 82 -10.90 -0.92 -0.39
N MET A 83 -11.12 -0.13 0.66
CA MET A 83 -11.45 -0.66 1.99
C MET A 83 -12.80 -1.39 2.03
N ARG A 84 -13.79 -0.95 1.25
CA ARG A 84 -15.11 -1.62 1.15
C ARG A 84 -15.04 -2.92 0.36
N VAL A 85 -14.34 -2.92 -0.78
CA VAL A 85 -14.28 -4.07 -1.69
C VAL A 85 -13.30 -5.13 -1.18
N ASN A 86 -12.10 -4.72 -0.75
CA ASN A 86 -11.08 -5.64 -0.27
C ASN A 86 -10.18 -4.98 0.81
N PRO A 87 -10.53 -5.11 2.10
CA PRO A 87 -9.77 -4.50 3.19
C PRO A 87 -8.37 -5.10 3.36
N GLN A 88 -8.18 -6.39 3.06
CA GLN A 88 -6.86 -7.02 3.11
C GLN A 88 -5.92 -6.41 2.05
N LEU A 89 -6.43 -6.18 0.85
CA LEU A 89 -5.68 -5.54 -0.22
C LEU A 89 -5.28 -4.10 0.12
N ALA A 90 -6.17 -3.36 0.80
CA ALA A 90 -5.85 -2.02 1.31
C ALA A 90 -4.67 -2.04 2.30
N GLN A 91 -4.68 -2.98 3.25
CA GLN A 91 -3.60 -3.13 4.23
C GLN A 91 -2.28 -3.51 3.56
N MET A 92 -2.31 -4.48 2.64
CA MET A 92 -1.13 -4.89 1.88
C MET A 92 -0.55 -3.72 1.06
N ALA A 93 -1.39 -2.89 0.45
CA ALA A 93 -0.94 -1.74 -0.32
C ALA A 93 -0.26 -0.68 0.57
N GLU A 94 -0.79 -0.40 1.76
CA GLU A 94 -0.18 0.54 2.71
C GLU A 94 1.15 0.00 3.27
N LEU A 95 1.24 -1.31 3.55
CA LEU A 95 2.51 -1.94 3.95
C LEU A 95 3.55 -1.87 2.83
N ALA A 96 3.15 -2.16 1.59
CA ALA A 96 4.03 -2.05 0.43
C ALA A 96 4.53 -0.61 0.26
N ARG A 97 3.67 0.39 0.46
CA ARG A 97 4.05 1.81 0.40
C ARG A 97 5.10 2.16 1.46
N LYS A 98 4.91 1.72 2.70
CA LYS A 98 5.87 1.95 3.79
C LYS A 98 7.23 1.34 3.48
N GLU A 99 7.25 0.11 2.97
CA GLU A 99 8.51 -0.56 2.61
C GLU A 99 9.19 0.12 1.41
N GLY A 100 8.41 0.50 0.39
CA GLY A 100 8.90 1.30 -0.74
C GLY A 100 9.52 2.63 -0.29
N GLN A 101 8.91 3.32 0.67
CA GLN A 101 9.44 4.56 1.23
C GLN A 101 10.72 4.35 2.05
N ARG A 102 10.81 3.23 2.79
CA ARG A 102 12.04 2.82 3.48
C ARG A 102 13.18 2.61 2.48
N ILE A 103 12.92 1.86 1.40
CA ILE A 103 13.90 1.60 0.36
C ILE A 103 14.31 2.91 -0.33
N LYS A 104 13.35 3.78 -0.66
CA LYS A 104 13.63 5.11 -1.23
C LYS A 104 14.58 5.91 -0.33
N SER A 105 14.30 5.95 0.97
CA SER A 105 15.13 6.69 1.94
C SER A 105 16.53 6.08 2.06
N ALA A 106 16.64 4.75 2.08
CA ALA A 106 17.92 4.05 2.09
C ALA A 106 18.73 4.33 0.81
N LEU A 107 18.09 4.37 -0.35
CA LEU A 107 18.74 4.70 -1.62
C LEU A 107 19.21 6.16 -1.70
N GLN A 108 18.49 7.08 -1.07
CA GLN A 108 18.90 8.50 -0.97
C GLN A 108 20.05 8.72 0.01
N GLN A 109 20.13 7.92 1.07
CA GLN A 109 21.24 7.95 2.04
C GLN A 109 22.49 7.24 1.53
N ALA A 110 22.34 6.26 0.65
CA ALA A 110 23.44 5.51 0.07
C ALA A 110 24.35 6.43 -0.76
N SER A 111 25.61 6.48 -0.35
CA SER A 111 26.61 7.39 -0.91
C SER A 111 27.35 6.78 -2.10
N SER A 112 27.44 5.44 -2.14
CA SER A 112 28.12 4.71 -3.21
C SER A 112 27.16 3.93 -4.09
N LYS A 113 27.56 3.73 -5.35
CA LYS A 113 26.81 2.94 -6.33
C LYS A 113 26.70 1.47 -5.91
N GLU A 114 27.72 0.93 -5.25
CA GLU A 114 27.77 -0.41 -4.70
C GLU A 114 26.78 -0.59 -3.53
N GLU A 115 26.63 0.44 -2.69
CA GLU A 115 25.64 0.45 -1.59
C GLU A 115 24.22 0.48 -2.15
N GLN A 116 23.97 1.33 -3.14
CA GLN A 116 22.69 1.39 -3.84
C GLN A 116 22.35 0.03 -4.48
N GLN A 117 23.31 -0.61 -5.14
CA GLN A 117 23.10 -1.92 -5.75
C GLN A 117 22.81 -3.00 -4.70
N THR A 118 23.49 -2.97 -3.55
CA THR A 118 23.22 -3.88 -2.42
C THR A 118 21.80 -3.70 -1.88
N ILE A 119 21.36 -2.46 -1.66
CA ILE A 119 20.00 -2.15 -1.21
C ILE A 119 18.95 -2.64 -2.21
N VAL A 120 19.18 -2.41 -3.51
CA VAL A 120 18.31 -2.89 -4.58
C VAL A 120 18.23 -4.42 -4.58
N GLN A 121 19.37 -5.12 -4.43
CA GLN A 121 19.42 -6.57 -4.41
C GLN A 121 18.65 -7.15 -3.21
N GLN A 122 18.82 -6.56 -2.03
CA GLN A 122 18.10 -6.92 -0.81
C GLN A 122 16.59 -6.70 -0.98
N ALA A 123 16.19 -5.58 -1.57
CA ALA A 123 14.78 -5.28 -1.83
C ALA A 123 14.13 -6.31 -2.77
N TYR A 124 14.83 -6.71 -3.85
CA TYR A 124 14.33 -7.77 -4.74
C TYR A 124 14.26 -9.14 -4.05
N GLN A 125 15.20 -9.43 -3.14
CA GLN A 125 15.15 -10.67 -2.37
C GLN A 125 13.93 -10.68 -1.42
N GLN A 126 13.66 -9.57 -0.74
CA GLN A 126 12.45 -9.41 0.08
C GLN A 126 11.17 -9.59 -0.76
N VAL A 127 11.11 -8.99 -1.96
CA VAL A 127 9.99 -9.19 -2.89
C VAL A 127 9.84 -10.67 -3.24
N SER A 128 10.94 -11.39 -3.50
CA SER A 128 10.90 -12.81 -3.82
C SER A 128 10.35 -13.65 -2.67
N GLU A 129 10.84 -13.44 -1.44
CA GLU A 129 10.36 -14.17 -0.25
C GLU A 129 8.89 -13.87 0.05
N VAL A 130 8.50 -12.61 -0.07
CA VAL A 130 7.11 -12.18 0.06
C VAL A 130 6.24 -12.79 -1.01
N THR A 131 6.69 -12.85 -2.27
CA THR A 131 5.93 -13.42 -3.39
C THR A 131 5.66 -14.92 -3.18
N LYS A 132 6.60 -15.65 -2.58
CA LYS A 132 6.41 -17.07 -2.23
C LYS A 132 5.29 -17.25 -1.19
N SER A 133 5.21 -16.35 -0.22
CA SER A 133 4.22 -16.41 0.87
C SER A 133 2.86 -15.86 0.44
N ASN A 134 2.87 -14.73 -0.27
CA ASN A 134 1.68 -14.04 -0.76
C ASN A 134 1.98 -13.38 -2.13
N PRO A 135 1.53 -14.01 -3.24
CA PRO A 135 1.77 -13.49 -4.58
C PRO A 135 1.20 -12.08 -4.80
N GLN A 136 0.04 -11.77 -4.19
CA GLN A 136 -0.63 -10.48 -4.34
C GLN A 136 0.18 -9.36 -3.69
N PHE A 137 0.71 -9.61 -2.48
CA PHE A 137 1.56 -8.66 -1.80
C PHE A 137 2.92 -8.51 -2.50
N GLY A 138 3.49 -9.61 -3.00
CA GLY A 138 4.73 -9.59 -3.79
C GLY A 138 4.64 -8.71 -5.04
N MET A 139 3.50 -8.74 -5.74
CA MET A 139 3.24 -7.85 -6.86
C MET A 139 3.22 -6.37 -6.45
N LEU A 140 2.50 -6.03 -5.37
CA LEU A 140 2.41 -4.65 -4.88
C LEU A 140 3.77 -4.13 -4.39
N LEU A 141 4.50 -4.96 -3.64
CA LEU A 141 5.82 -4.63 -3.13
C LEU A 141 6.82 -4.47 -4.29
N GLY A 142 6.78 -5.33 -5.29
CA GLY A 142 7.62 -5.21 -6.48
C GLY A 142 7.38 -3.91 -7.25
N GLU A 143 6.12 -3.47 -7.38
CA GLU A 143 5.79 -2.17 -7.96
C GLU A 143 6.29 -1.00 -7.10
N ALA A 144 6.14 -1.08 -5.77
CA ALA A 144 6.64 -0.09 -4.82
C ALA A 144 8.17 0.05 -4.89
N VAL A 145 8.90 -1.07 -4.87
CA VAL A 145 10.37 -1.11 -4.96
C VAL A 145 10.83 -0.53 -6.29
N LYS A 146 10.21 -0.94 -7.40
CA LYS A 146 10.53 -0.40 -8.74
C LYS A 146 10.33 1.11 -8.81
N ALA A 147 9.25 1.62 -8.23
CA ALA A 147 8.98 3.05 -8.18
C ALA A 147 9.98 3.80 -7.30
N ALA A 148 10.29 3.28 -6.11
CA ALA A 148 11.29 3.84 -5.21
C ALA A 148 12.66 3.97 -5.88
N ILE A 149 13.09 2.93 -6.62
CA ILE A 149 14.35 2.95 -7.38
C ILE A 149 14.30 3.99 -8.50
N GLN A 150 13.20 4.05 -9.25
CA GLN A 150 13.05 5.02 -10.34
C GLN A 150 13.04 6.47 -9.85
N GLU A 151 12.42 6.74 -8.70
CA GLU A 151 12.41 8.07 -8.09
C GLU A 151 13.78 8.44 -7.55
N ALA A 152 14.45 7.53 -6.84
CA ALA A 152 15.82 7.75 -6.37
C ALA A 152 16.81 8.05 -7.51
N GLN A 153 16.62 7.45 -8.69
CA GLN A 153 17.44 7.73 -9.87
C GLN A 153 17.08 9.05 -10.58
N LYS A 154 15.81 9.49 -10.50
CA LYS A 154 15.33 10.75 -11.11
C LYS A 154 15.63 11.97 -10.26
N ASP A 155 15.83 11.78 -8.96
CA ASP A 155 16.27 12.80 -8.03
C ASP A 155 17.77 12.63 -7.68
N PRO A 156 18.73 12.78 -8.63
CA PRO A 156 20.14 12.78 -8.30
C PRO A 156 20.51 14.15 -7.69
N LYS A 157 19.90 14.48 -6.55
CA LYS A 157 20.28 15.66 -5.75
C LYS A 157 21.13 15.24 -4.57
N CYS A 158 22.23 14.56 -4.90
CA CYS A 158 23.41 14.39 -4.05
C CYS A 158 24.64 14.37 -4.97
N GLN A 159 24.88 15.47 -5.68
CA GLN A 159 26.26 15.90 -5.88
C GLN A 159 26.50 17.11 -4.98
N ASP A 160 27.68 17.09 -4.37
CA ASP A 160 28.28 18.06 -3.44
C ASP A 160 27.91 17.91 -1.95
N LYS A 161 28.61 16.99 -1.27
CA LYS A 161 29.12 17.28 0.08
C LYS A 161 30.36 18.18 -0.06
N PRO A 162 30.73 19.02 0.93
CA PRO A 162 31.56 18.46 2.00
C PRO A 162 31.19 18.93 3.41
N GLU A 163 31.66 18.12 4.35
CA GLU A 163 31.84 18.36 5.77
C GLU A 163 32.58 19.67 6.04
N THR A 164 32.20 20.41 7.09
CA THR A 164 33.16 21.20 7.88
C THR A 164 32.60 21.32 9.31
N GLU A 165 33.23 20.61 10.23
CA GLU A 165 33.31 21.00 11.63
C GLU A 165 34.01 22.36 11.74
N GLU A 166 33.52 23.22 12.64
CA GLU A 166 34.15 24.40 13.26
C GLU A 166 33.24 25.64 13.16
N ASP A 167 32.60 25.99 14.28
CA ASP A 167 32.87 27.29 14.89
C ASP A 167 32.34 27.32 16.33
N ALA A 168 33.24 27.02 17.25
CA ALA A 168 33.11 27.43 18.63
C ALA A 168 33.44 28.93 18.75
N LYS A 169 32.69 29.63 19.60
CA LYS A 169 32.94 30.97 20.17
C LYS A 169 32.76 32.19 19.25
N ARG A 170 31.68 32.95 19.52
CA ARG A 170 31.82 34.37 19.90
C ARG A 170 30.92 34.73 21.08
N THR A 171 31.60 34.94 22.20
CA THR A 171 31.19 35.71 23.37
C THR A 171 30.89 37.17 23.02
N GLY A 172 29.91 37.75 23.72
CA GLY A 172 29.60 39.20 23.77
C GLY A 172 28.31 39.42 24.57
N ILE A 173 28.35 39.33 25.91
CA ILE A 173 28.27 40.47 26.85
C ILE A 173 27.18 41.47 26.42
N GLN A 174 26.04 41.56 27.11
CA GLN A 174 25.85 42.52 28.23
C GLN A 174 24.69 42.14 29.17
N ASN A 175 24.99 42.16 30.47
CA ASN A 175 24.05 42.29 31.61
C ASN A 175 23.43 43.71 31.63
N PRO A 176 22.38 43.95 32.45
CA PRO A 176 22.59 44.42 33.83
C PRO A 176 21.75 43.59 34.84
N ILE A 177 22.36 43.06 35.91
CA ILE A 177 22.51 43.65 37.25
C ILE A 177 21.17 44.00 37.92
N GLY A 178 20.86 43.24 38.97
CA GLY A 178 19.76 43.47 39.91
C GLY A 178 19.57 42.30 40.89
N GLN A 179 20.51 42.11 41.81
CA GLN A 179 20.33 41.39 43.08
C GLN A 179 20.15 42.45 44.19
N PRO A 180 19.63 42.17 45.41
CA PRO A 180 19.94 40.94 46.15
C PRO A 180 18.88 40.40 47.17
N GLU A 181 19.25 39.23 47.71
CA GLU A 181 18.92 38.64 49.04
C GLU A 181 17.60 37.91 49.31
N GLY A 182 17.75 36.65 49.78
CA GLY A 182 16.96 36.14 50.91
C GLY A 182 16.35 34.74 50.76
N GLY A 183 17.01 33.72 51.32
CA GLY A 183 16.32 32.71 52.15
C GLY A 183 15.76 31.43 51.50
N GLN A 184 16.37 30.31 51.90
CA GLN A 184 15.76 29.05 52.37
C GLN A 184 14.99 28.13 51.40
N ALA A 185 15.59 26.93 51.24
CA ALA A 185 15.01 25.59 51.17
C ALA A 185 13.49 25.42 51.08
N SER A 186 13.04 24.75 50.01
CA SER A 186 12.21 23.52 50.05
C SER A 186 11.62 23.24 48.65
N SER A 187 11.87 22.06 48.09
CA SER A 187 10.87 21.44 47.20
C SER A 187 9.69 21.00 48.08
N PRO A 188 8.44 21.02 47.59
CA PRO A 188 7.98 19.83 46.87
C PRO A 188 6.98 20.08 45.73
N ALA A 189 6.89 19.05 44.88
CA ALA A 189 5.68 18.48 44.29
C ALA A 189 4.72 19.36 43.45
N ALA A 190 4.75 19.05 42.15
CA ALA A 190 3.63 18.50 41.37
C ALA A 190 2.36 19.35 41.16
N SER A 191 2.13 19.68 39.87
CA SER A 191 0.85 19.42 39.20
C SER A 191 1.03 19.50 37.68
N LEU A 192 1.22 18.35 37.03
CA LEU A 192 1.01 18.14 35.59
C LEU A 192 -0.16 17.16 35.41
N PRO A 193 -0.97 17.30 34.35
CA PRO A 193 -2.31 16.70 34.26
C PRO A 193 -2.30 15.17 34.06
N PRO A 194 -3.41 14.45 34.38
CA PRO A 194 -3.42 13.01 34.63
C PRO A 194 -3.54 12.09 33.40
N GLU A 195 -3.36 12.60 32.18
CA GLU A 195 -3.73 11.83 30.98
C GLU A 195 -2.56 11.16 30.24
N GLU A 196 -1.31 11.48 30.58
CA GLU A 196 -0.14 10.92 29.88
C GLU A 196 0.40 9.62 30.51
N SER A 197 0.15 9.39 31.81
CA SER A 197 0.68 8.22 32.52
C SER A 197 -0.02 6.91 32.13
N ALA A 198 -1.32 6.95 31.80
CA ALA A 198 -2.08 5.76 31.41
C ALA A 198 -1.69 5.24 30.02
N GLN A 199 -1.27 6.13 29.11
CA GLN A 199 -0.82 5.73 27.77
C GLN A 199 0.57 5.09 27.80
N MET A 200 1.41 5.48 28.76
CA MET A 200 2.75 4.91 28.93
C MET A 200 2.68 3.48 29.49
N GLU A 201 1.84 3.24 30.51
CA GLU A 201 1.61 1.88 31.04
C GLU A 201 1.02 0.92 29.99
N GLN A 202 0.11 1.41 29.14
CA GLN A 202 -0.50 0.58 28.09
C GLN A 202 0.50 0.23 26.97
N GLN A 203 1.45 1.13 26.68
CA GLN A 203 2.54 0.85 25.74
C GLN A 203 3.56 -0.12 26.34
N ASP A 204 3.87 0.02 27.63
CA ASP A 204 4.75 -0.91 28.35
C ASP A 204 4.17 -2.32 28.44
N GLU A 205 2.85 -2.47 28.66
CA GLU A 205 2.17 -3.77 28.72
C GLU A 205 2.12 -4.50 27.36
N ILE A 206 1.99 -3.74 26.26
CA ILE A 206 2.06 -4.30 24.89
C ILE A 206 3.50 -4.72 24.58
N LEU A 207 4.50 -3.99 25.06
CA LEU A 207 5.91 -4.33 24.85
C LEU A 207 6.31 -5.61 25.61
N GLU A 208 5.75 -5.82 26.81
CA GLU A 208 5.97 -7.04 27.63
C GLU A 208 5.46 -8.33 26.96
N GLN A 209 4.40 -8.25 26.15
CA GLN A 209 3.86 -9.43 25.45
C GLN A 209 4.74 -9.91 24.28
N PHE A 210 5.55 -9.02 23.70
CA PHE A 210 6.34 -9.33 22.52
C PHE A 210 7.84 -9.53 22.81
N TYR A 211 8.37 -8.92 23.88
CA TYR A 211 9.81 -8.93 24.18
C TYR A 211 10.12 -9.03 25.69
N PRO A 212 9.89 -10.19 26.34
CA PRO A 212 10.21 -10.37 27.75
C PRO A 212 11.72 -10.31 28.07
N GLU A 213 12.60 -10.56 27.09
CA GLU A 213 14.05 -10.61 27.32
C GLU A 213 14.78 -9.25 27.29
N GLU A 214 14.16 -8.20 26.76
CA GLU A 214 14.86 -6.90 26.61
C GLU A 214 14.89 -6.06 27.90
N ARG A 215 14.05 -6.36 28.90
CA ARG A 215 14.12 -5.68 30.22
C ARG A 215 15.29 -6.15 31.08
N VAL A 216 15.76 -7.39 30.90
CA VAL A 216 16.87 -7.92 31.71
C VAL A 216 18.20 -7.27 31.34
N SER A 217 18.34 -6.83 30.08
CA SER A 217 19.58 -6.20 29.61
C SER A 217 19.77 -4.75 30.08
N MET A 218 18.69 -4.03 30.40
CA MET A 218 18.74 -2.64 30.89
C MET A 218 18.97 -2.52 32.41
N LEU A 219 18.88 -3.62 33.16
CA LEU A 219 19.06 -3.65 34.62
C LEU A 219 20.47 -4.08 35.08
N ASP A 220 21.30 -4.66 34.19
CA ASP A 220 22.63 -5.18 34.54
C ASP A 220 23.81 -4.23 34.24
N CYS A 221 23.56 -2.97 33.89
CA CYS A 221 24.63 -1.96 33.81
C CYS A 221 24.86 -1.28 35.16
N LYS A 222 25.29 -2.03 36.18
CA LYS A 222 25.78 -1.44 37.43
C LYS A 222 26.81 -2.33 38.13
N GLY A 223 28.08 -1.90 38.03
CA GLY A 223 29.15 -2.19 38.99
C GLY A 223 29.95 -3.46 38.74
#